data_AF-A0ABD5VVF0-F1
#
_entry.id   AF-A0ABD5VVF0-F1
#
_cell.length_a   1.000
_cell.length_b   1.000
_cell.length_c   1.000
_cell.angle_alpha   90.00
_cell.angle_beta   90.00
_cell.angle_gamma   90.00
#
_symmetry.space_group_name_H-M   'P 1'
#
loop_
_entity.id
_entity.type
_entity.pdbx_description
1 polymer ?
#
loop_
_entity_poly.entity_id
_entity_poly.type
_entity_poly.pdbx_seq_one_letter_code
_entity_poly.pdbx_strand_id
1 'polypeptide(L)'
;MSESVSSDADLPDNEGRPLEVYEWGGGIAAGLGFFLTPLVTALPVAYCLLKVRAEKPLSAMGIGVAFLATSVFWSAFLFGDQATRLLEDSSAQVLTIGLGFLLIIILPVAGFLGYLFLQR
;
A
#
# COMPACT_ATOMS: atom_id res chain seq x y z
N MET A 1 10.76 40.29 10.71
CA MET A 1 10.04 39.31 11.54
C MET A 1 9.61 38.21 10.59
N SER A 2 10.36 37.11 10.58
CA SER A 2 10.23 36.02 9.62
C SER A 2 9.00 35.17 9.96
N GLU A 3 8.03 35.11 9.05
CA GLU A 3 6.94 34.14 9.11
C GLU A 3 7.53 32.73 9.01
N SER A 4 7.41 31.97 10.09
CA SER A 4 7.65 30.53 10.07
C SER A 4 6.48 29.90 9.33
N VAL A 5 6.70 29.55 8.06
CA VAL A 5 5.85 28.62 7.33
C VAL A 5 5.92 27.28 8.07
N SER A 6 4.96 27.07 8.98
CA SER A 6 4.74 25.78 9.63
C SER A 6 4.32 24.79 8.56
N SER A 7 5.26 23.92 8.24
CA SER A 7 5.08 22.74 7.40
C SER A 7 4.17 21.77 8.11
N ASP A 8 2.86 21.92 7.97
CA ASP A 8 1.90 20.86 8.25
C ASP A 8 0.98 20.74 7.04
N ALA A 9 1.13 19.62 6.35
CA ALA A 9 0.21 19.20 5.31
C ALA A 9 -1.13 18.88 5.97
N ASP A 10 -1.92 19.92 6.24
CA ASP A 10 -3.35 19.86 6.53
C ASP A 10 -4.04 19.19 5.33
N LEU A 11 -4.12 17.85 5.38
CA LEU A 11 -5.18 17.17 4.67
C LEU A 11 -6.48 17.72 5.26
N PRO A 12 -7.47 18.17 4.46
CA PRO A 12 -8.64 18.84 4.99
C PRO A 12 -9.41 17.91 5.93
N ASP A 13 -9.39 18.20 7.23
CA ASP A 13 -10.05 17.45 8.30
C ASP A 13 -11.53 17.78 8.46
N ASN A 14 -12.13 18.30 7.38
CA ASN A 14 -13.39 19.02 7.44
C ASN A 14 -14.58 18.24 6.83
N GLU A 15 -14.49 16.92 6.71
CA GLU A 15 -15.62 16.11 6.21
C GLU A 15 -16.66 15.76 7.29
N GLY A 16 -16.36 15.97 8.59
CA GLY A 16 -17.31 15.73 9.69
C GLY A 16 -17.78 14.26 9.82
N ARG A 17 -17.17 13.32 9.08
CA ARG A 17 -17.49 11.90 9.14
C ARG A 17 -16.71 11.22 10.27
N PRO A 18 -17.31 10.23 10.97
CA PRO A 18 -16.62 9.52 12.02
C PRO A 18 -15.43 8.74 11.44
N LEU A 19 -14.28 8.78 12.14
CA LEU A 19 -13.04 8.10 11.71
C LEU A 19 -13.24 6.60 11.44
N GLU A 20 -14.17 5.99 12.17
CA GLU A 20 -14.54 4.59 12.06
C GLU A 20 -14.95 4.19 10.63
N VAL A 21 -15.50 5.11 9.82
CA VAL A 21 -15.82 4.85 8.41
C VAL A 21 -14.56 4.62 7.58
N TYR A 22 -13.48 5.35 7.86
CA TYR A 22 -12.21 5.17 7.15
C TYR A 22 -11.45 3.94 7.65
N GLU A 23 -11.64 3.55 8.92
CA GLU A 23 -11.08 2.29 9.44
C GLU A 23 -11.71 1.07 8.76
N TRP A 24 -13.05 1.00 8.77
CA TRP A 24 -13.77 -0.06 8.10
C TRP A 24 -13.61 -0.01 6.59
N GLY A 25 -13.69 1.19 6.00
CA GLY A 25 -13.51 1.38 4.56
C GLY A 25 -12.13 0.96 4.08
N GLY A 26 -11.08 1.37 4.79
CA GLY A 26 -9.69 0.99 4.48
C GLY A 26 -9.45 -0.50 4.68
N GLY A 27 -9.97 -1.10 5.76
CA GLY A 27 -9.87 -2.53 6.02
C GLY A 27 -10.59 -3.38 4.97
N ILE A 28 -11.82 -3.01 4.60
CA ILE A 28 -12.59 -3.67 3.54
C ILE A 28 -11.89 -3.52 2.20
N ALA A 29 -11.40 -2.33 1.86
CA ALA A 29 -10.67 -2.12 0.61
C ALA A 29 -9.37 -2.92 0.54
N ALA A 30 -8.63 -3.02 1.65
CA ALA A 30 -7.43 -3.85 1.73
C ALA A 30 -7.78 -5.33 1.53
N GLY A 31 -8.84 -5.81 2.17
CA GLY A 31 -9.34 -7.18 2.01
C GLY A 31 -9.85 -7.47 0.59
N LEU A 32 -10.58 -6.53 -0.03
CA LEU A 32 -11.07 -6.65 -1.41
C LEU A 32 -9.92 -6.70 -2.42
N GLY A 33 -8.75 -6.16 -2.09
CA GLY A 33 -7.55 -6.30 -2.90
C GLY A 33 -7.18 -7.77 -3.14
N PHE A 34 -7.57 -8.67 -2.24
CA PHE A 34 -7.35 -10.11 -2.42
C PHE A 34 -8.14 -10.66 -3.60
N PHE A 35 -9.36 -10.17 -3.83
CA PHE A 35 -10.23 -10.61 -4.93
C PHE A 35 -10.04 -9.78 -6.21
N LEU A 36 -9.78 -8.49 -6.09
CA LEU A 36 -9.77 -7.54 -7.21
C LEU A 36 -8.37 -7.15 -7.69
N THR A 37 -7.32 -7.79 -7.17
CA THR A 37 -5.91 -7.36 -7.18
C THR A 37 -5.67 -6.10 -6.34
N PRO A 38 -4.54 -6.05 -5.60
CA PRO A 38 -4.22 -4.92 -4.73
C PRO A 38 -4.00 -3.62 -5.51
N LEU A 39 -3.73 -3.69 -6.81
CA LEU A 39 -3.60 -2.51 -7.66
C LEU A 39 -4.91 -1.70 -7.73
N VAL A 40 -6.06 -2.39 -7.81
CA VAL A 40 -7.38 -1.74 -7.92
C VAL A 40 -7.74 -1.05 -6.60
N THR A 41 -7.37 -1.64 -5.47
CA THR A 41 -7.71 -1.12 -4.14
C THR A 41 -6.63 -0.23 -3.54
N ALA A 42 -5.49 -0.03 -4.21
CA ALA A 42 -4.37 0.76 -3.72
C ALA A 42 -4.75 2.21 -3.38
N LEU A 43 -5.47 2.90 -4.26
CA LEU A 43 -5.90 4.29 -4.04
C LEU A 43 -6.86 4.45 -2.86
N PRO A 44 -7.98 3.70 -2.76
CA PRO A 44 -8.87 3.82 -1.60
C PRO A 44 -8.20 3.40 -0.29
N VAL A 45 -7.33 2.38 -0.31
CA VAL A 45 -6.53 1.99 0.86
C VAL A 45 -5.61 3.12 1.29
N ALA A 46 -4.83 3.68 0.36
CA ALA A 46 -3.89 4.77 0.66
C ALA A 46 -4.62 5.99 1.24
N TYR A 47 -5.78 6.35 0.67
CA TYR A 47 -6.59 7.46 1.17
C TYR A 47 -7.07 7.22 2.62
N CYS A 48 -7.62 6.04 2.91
CA CYS A 48 -8.07 5.70 4.27
C CYS A 48 -6.90 5.66 5.27
N LEU A 49 -5.76 5.12 4.84
CA LEU A 49 -4.56 5.00 5.65
C LEU A 49 -3.98 6.39 6.01
N LEU A 50 -3.94 7.32 5.04
CA LEU A 50 -3.53 8.70 5.28
C LEU A 50 -4.46 9.46 6.24
N LYS A 51 -5.77 9.14 6.25
CA LYS A 51 -6.73 9.77 7.16
C LYS A 51 -6.69 9.20 8.57
N VAL A 52 -6.55 7.89 8.73
CA VAL A 52 -6.58 7.23 10.06
C VAL A 52 -5.25 7.41 10.82
N ARG A 53 -4.13 7.65 10.11
CA ARG A 53 -2.78 7.62 10.70
C ARG A 53 -2.50 8.63 11.81
N ALA A 54 -3.17 9.79 11.79
CA ALA A 54 -2.90 10.87 12.75
C ALA A 54 -3.51 10.58 14.13
N GLU A 55 -4.70 9.96 14.16
CA GLU A 55 -5.42 9.71 15.40
C GLU A 55 -5.29 8.27 15.90
N LYS A 56 -5.26 7.28 14.99
CA LYS A 56 -5.24 5.84 15.31
C LYS A 56 -4.16 5.10 14.52
N PRO A 57 -2.87 5.29 14.87
CA PRO A 57 -1.76 4.71 14.11
C PRO A 57 -1.81 3.19 14.06
N LEU A 58 -2.32 2.53 15.10
CA LEU A 58 -2.40 1.07 15.18
C LEU A 58 -3.40 0.48 14.17
N SER A 59 -4.52 1.18 13.95
CA SER A 59 -5.54 0.80 12.95
C SER A 59 -5.03 1.00 11.53
N ALA A 60 -4.39 2.15 11.27
CA ALA A 60 -3.75 2.43 9.98
C ALA A 60 -2.62 1.43 9.66
N MET A 61 -1.86 1.00 10.66
CA MET A 61 -0.87 -0.06 10.51
C MET A 61 -1.52 -1.40 10.13
N GLY A 62 -2.64 -1.76 10.75
CA GLY A 62 -3.42 -2.95 10.39
C GLY A 62 -3.90 -2.94 8.94
N ILE A 63 -4.41 -1.81 8.46
CA ILE A 63 -4.83 -1.62 7.06
C ILE A 63 -3.63 -1.80 6.11
N GLY A 64 -2.48 -1.18 6.44
CA GLY A 64 -1.27 -1.29 5.64
C GLY A 64 -0.70 -2.71 5.59
N VAL A 65 -0.70 -3.43 6.72
CA VAL A 65 -0.28 -4.84 6.79
C VAL A 65 -1.19 -5.73 5.95
N ALA A 66 -2.51 -5.55 6.05
CA ALA A 66 -3.46 -6.30 5.23
C ALA A 66 -3.19 -6.08 3.74
N PHE A 67 -3.02 -4.83 3.32
CA PHE A 67 -2.70 -4.47 1.94
C PHE A 67 -1.36 -5.08 1.46
N LEU A 68 -0.33 -5.04 2.30
CA LEU A 68 0.96 -5.67 2.00
C LEU A 68 0.84 -7.18 1.86
N ALA A 69 0.15 -7.85 2.78
CA ALA A 69 -0.04 -9.30 2.72
C ALA A 69 -0.73 -9.71 1.42
N THR A 70 -1.75 -8.98 1.02
CA THR A 70 -2.44 -9.16 -0.27
C THR A 70 -1.52 -8.91 -1.47
N SER A 71 -0.69 -7.86 -1.42
CA SER A 71 0.30 -7.55 -2.46
C SER A 71 1.35 -8.65 -2.61
N VAL A 72 1.84 -9.18 -1.51
CA VAL A 72 2.79 -10.31 -1.48
C VAL A 72 2.13 -11.57 -2.04
N PHE A 73 0.90 -11.89 -1.63
CA PHE A 73 0.16 -13.04 -2.15
C PHE A 73 0.01 -12.98 -3.67
N TRP A 74 -0.47 -11.86 -4.22
CA TRP A 74 -0.64 -11.72 -5.66
C TRP A 74 0.67 -11.76 -6.43
N SER A 75 1.74 -11.21 -5.85
CA SER A 75 3.09 -11.32 -6.43
C SER A 75 3.55 -12.78 -6.46
N ALA A 76 3.38 -13.52 -5.37
CA ALA A 76 3.70 -14.94 -5.34
C ALA A 76 2.82 -15.77 -6.30
N PHE A 77 1.53 -15.43 -6.41
CA PHE A 77 0.59 -16.14 -7.27
C PHE A 77 0.87 -15.92 -8.76
N LEU A 78 1.08 -14.67 -9.19
CA LEU A 78 1.32 -14.32 -10.59
C LEU A 78 2.69 -14.81 -11.08
N PHE A 79 3.69 -14.79 -10.21
CA PHE A 79 5.08 -15.01 -10.59
C PHE A 79 5.69 -16.29 -10.02
N GLY A 80 4.96 -17.05 -9.20
CA GLY A 80 5.42 -18.30 -8.59
C GLY A 80 5.77 -19.38 -9.62
N ASP A 81 4.96 -19.52 -10.68
CA ASP A 81 5.25 -20.46 -11.79
C ASP A 81 6.40 -19.97 -12.70
N GLN A 82 6.73 -18.69 -12.64
CA GLN A 82 7.84 -18.12 -13.42
C GLN A 82 9.16 -18.16 -12.68
N ALA A 83 9.15 -18.09 -11.35
CA ALA A 83 10.34 -18.22 -10.51
C ALA A 83 11.04 -19.58 -10.70
N THR A 84 10.29 -20.65 -10.99
CA THR A 84 10.83 -21.98 -11.30
C THR A 84 11.44 -22.04 -12.70
N ARG A 85 10.82 -21.41 -13.69
CA ARG A 85 11.31 -21.36 -15.09
C ARG A 85 12.48 -20.39 -15.30
N LEU A 86 12.60 -19.39 -14.43
CA LEU A 86 13.71 -18.42 -14.37
C LEU A 86 15.09 -19.09 -14.19
N LEU A 87 15.12 -20.27 -13.57
CA LEU A 87 16.34 -21.05 -13.38
C LEU A 87 16.74 -21.85 -14.62
N GLU A 88 15.85 -21.96 -15.62
CA GLU A 88 15.99 -22.89 -16.74
C GLU A 88 16.22 -22.18 -18.08
N ASP A 89 15.64 -20.99 -18.31
CA ASP A 89 15.82 -20.24 -19.57
C ASP A 89 16.15 -18.76 -19.37
N SER A 90 17.31 -18.33 -19.89
CA SER A 90 17.75 -16.93 -19.92
C SER A 90 17.20 -16.22 -21.17
N SER A 91 15.99 -15.64 -21.07
CA SER A 91 15.39 -14.86 -22.14
C SER A 91 14.99 -13.46 -21.66
N ALA A 92 14.97 -12.47 -22.56
CA ALA A 92 14.62 -11.08 -22.24
C ALA A 92 13.21 -10.93 -21.61
N GLN A 93 12.32 -11.89 -21.87
CA GLN A 93 10.95 -11.96 -21.34
C GLN A 93 10.94 -12.19 -19.83
N VAL A 94 11.88 -13.00 -19.33
CA VAL A 94 12.09 -13.23 -17.89
C VAL A 94 12.49 -11.94 -17.18
N LEU A 95 13.31 -11.11 -17.82
CA LEU A 95 13.80 -9.84 -17.28
C LEU A 95 12.67 -8.80 -17.16
N THR A 96 11.78 -8.75 -18.15
CA THR A 96 10.62 -7.84 -18.13
C THR A 96 9.63 -8.23 -17.03
N ILE A 97 9.41 -9.53 -16.86
CA ILE A 97 8.49 -10.07 -15.87
C ILE A 97 9.07 -9.95 -14.45
N GLY A 98 10.37 -10.21 -14.28
CA GLY A 98 11.08 -9.97 -13.02
C GLY A 98 11.03 -8.49 -12.58
N LEU A 99 11.13 -7.55 -13.53
CA LEU A 99 10.92 -6.12 -13.26
C LEU A 99 9.49 -5.81 -12.81
N GLY A 100 8.48 -6.43 -13.43
CA GLY A 100 7.08 -6.30 -13.02
C GLY A 100 6.84 -6.82 -11.59
N PHE A 101 7.41 -7.97 -11.25
CA PHE A 101 7.38 -8.54 -9.89
C PHE A 101 8.02 -7.59 -8.87
N LEU A 102 9.20 -7.05 -9.20
CA LEU A 102 9.92 -6.09 -8.38
C LEU A 102 9.08 -4.84 -8.13
N LEU A 103 8.41 -4.30 -9.14
CA LEU A 103 7.57 -3.10 -8.99
C LEU A 103 6.32 -3.36 -8.15
N ILE A 104 5.64 -4.50 -8.31
CA ILE A 104 4.44 -4.84 -7.54
C ILE A 104 4.76 -5.07 -6.05
N ILE A 105 5.98 -5.50 -5.70
CA ILE A 105 6.41 -5.62 -4.30
C ILE A 105 7.03 -4.32 -3.78
N ILE A 106 7.92 -3.67 -4.55
CA ILE A 106 8.62 -2.47 -4.10
C ILE A 106 7.66 -1.31 -3.91
N LEU A 107 6.69 -1.08 -4.78
CA LEU A 107 5.79 0.07 -4.64
C LEU A 107 5.00 0.03 -3.32
N PRO A 108 4.32 -1.08 -2.97
CA PRO A 108 3.65 -1.22 -1.68
C PRO A 108 4.63 -1.15 -0.50
N VAL A 109 5.79 -1.81 -0.59
CA VAL A 109 6.76 -1.85 0.51
C VAL A 109 7.40 -0.49 0.73
N ALA A 110 7.83 0.21 -0.31
CA ALA A 110 8.39 1.56 -0.23
C ALA A 110 7.33 2.58 0.24
N GLY A 111 6.08 2.45 -0.24
CA GLY A 111 4.97 3.25 0.26
C GLY A 111 4.72 3.03 1.75
N PHE A 112 4.73 1.77 2.20
CA PHE A 112 4.54 1.43 3.61
C PHE A 112 5.73 1.82 4.50
N LEU A 113 6.97 1.64 4.03
CA LEU A 113 8.17 2.09 4.73
C LEU A 113 8.20 3.61 4.83
N GLY A 114 7.91 4.33 3.74
CA GLY A 114 7.75 5.78 3.75
C GLY A 114 6.69 6.22 4.75
N TYR A 115 5.56 5.51 4.78
CA TYR A 115 4.53 5.71 5.80
C TYR A 115 5.05 5.56 7.24
N LEU A 116 5.83 4.51 7.54
CA LEU A 116 6.41 4.30 8.87
C LEU A 116 7.45 5.37 9.24
N PHE A 117 8.27 5.82 8.28
CA PHE A 117 9.27 6.87 8.52
C PHE A 117 8.62 8.24 8.75
N LEU A 118 7.47 8.51 8.14
CA LEU A 118 6.65 9.72 8.36
C LEU A 118 5.91 9.73 9.71
N GLN A 119 5.91 8.62 10.46
CA GLN A 119 5.30 8.54 11.80
C GLN A 119 6.29 8.77 12.96
N ARG A 120 7.60 8.90 12.68
CA ARG A 120 8.62 9.27 13.66
C ARG A 120 8.76 10.77 13.79
#